data_AF-A0A974PQB9-F1
#
_entry.id   AF-A0A974PQB9-F1
#
_cell.length_a   1.000
_cell.length_b   1.000
_cell.length_c   1.000
_cell.angle_alpha   90.00
_cell.angle_beta   90.00
_cell.angle_gamma   90.00
#
_symmetry.space_group_name_H-M   'P 1'
#
loop_
_entity.id
_entity.type
_entity.pdbx_description
1 polymer ?
#
loop_
_entity_poly.entity_id
_entity_poly.type
_entity_poly.pdbx_seq_one_letter_code
_entity_poly.pdbx_strand_id
1 'polypeptide(L)'
;MDQPQLHDPNRLLMAATTIIAAVAIPVIAFAADATMPIMQVGDWCFESQEGRETHYILPSWAEDGVCKKIISINPWSFGADGWHCEPEQVREKKDCAPSGCSYDAQVIARCQSDGPVGPGKRTIFEFSRYKGNLSVKQR
;
A
#
# COMPACT_ATOMS: atom_id res chain seq x y z
N MET A 1 -78.75 -56.44 2.70
CA MET A 1 -77.41 -56.95 2.35
C MET A 1 -76.63 -55.81 1.72
N ASP A 2 -75.44 -55.56 2.28
CA ASP A 2 -74.27 -54.85 1.74
C ASP A 2 -74.42 -53.40 1.25
N GLN A 3 -73.95 -52.38 1.99
CA GLN A 3 -72.57 -51.88 2.22
C GLN A 3 -72.18 -50.73 1.25
N PRO A 4 -71.30 -49.79 1.65
CA PRO A 4 -71.63 -48.36 1.65
C PRO A 4 -70.79 -47.51 0.68
N GLN A 5 -71.30 -46.31 0.42
CA GLN A 5 -70.59 -45.21 -0.25
C GLN A 5 -69.43 -44.71 0.64
N LEU A 6 -68.19 -44.95 0.20
CA LEU A 6 -66.99 -44.40 0.82
C LEU A 6 -66.76 -42.97 0.31
N HIS A 7 -67.16 -42.02 1.15
CA HIS A 7 -66.79 -40.63 1.06
C HIS A 7 -65.45 -40.46 1.81
N ASP A 8 -64.41 -39.95 1.16
CA ASP A 8 -63.23 -39.41 1.86
C ASP A 8 -62.95 -37.99 1.34
N PRO A 9 -63.23 -36.96 2.15
CA PRO A 9 -62.89 -35.57 1.86
C PRO A 9 -61.78 -35.10 2.81
N ASN A 10 -60.50 -35.22 2.41
CA ASN A 10 -59.37 -34.51 3.01
C ASN A 10 -58.17 -34.60 2.05
N ARG A 11 -57.90 -33.65 1.15
CA ARG A 11 -57.52 -32.25 1.37
C ARG A 11 -56.38 -32.11 2.38
N LEU A 12 -55.13 -32.10 1.87
CA LEU A 12 -54.09 -31.12 2.23
C LEU A 12 -52.85 -31.34 1.37
N LEU A 13 -52.69 -30.46 0.37
CA LEU A 13 -51.44 -30.23 -0.36
C LEU A 13 -50.43 -29.63 0.62
N MET A 14 -49.39 -30.39 0.99
CA MET A 14 -48.21 -29.82 1.62
C MET A 14 -47.26 -29.30 0.53
N ALA A 15 -47.31 -27.99 0.28
CA ALA A 15 -46.28 -27.28 -0.47
C ALA A 15 -45.07 -27.07 0.46
N ALA A 16 -44.03 -27.89 0.30
CA ALA A 16 -42.77 -27.72 1.01
C ALA A 16 -42.01 -26.53 0.41
N THR A 17 -42.01 -25.40 1.12
CA THR A 17 -41.22 -24.22 0.76
C THR A 17 -39.77 -24.45 1.18
N THR A 18 -38.88 -24.68 0.20
CA THR A 18 -37.44 -24.84 0.44
C THR A 18 -36.81 -23.48 0.74
N ILE A 19 -36.48 -23.22 2.00
CA ILE A 19 -35.67 -22.06 2.41
C ILE A 19 -34.22 -22.39 2.06
N ILE A 20 -33.69 -21.77 1.01
CA ILE A 20 -32.26 -21.80 0.70
C ILE A 20 -31.59 -20.82 1.65
N ALA A 21 -30.95 -21.33 2.70
CA ALA A 21 -30.11 -20.52 3.58
C ALA A 21 -28.85 -20.11 2.80
N ALA A 22 -28.79 -18.84 2.39
CA ALA A 22 -27.58 -18.26 1.84
C ALA A 22 -26.51 -18.21 2.93
N VAL A 23 -25.51 -19.09 2.86
CA VAL A 23 -24.33 -19.04 3.72
C VAL A 23 -23.52 -17.81 3.30
N ALA A 24 -23.64 -16.73 4.06
CA ALA A 24 -22.78 -15.56 3.92
C ALA A 24 -21.36 -15.98 4.36
N ILE A 25 -20.50 -16.29 3.40
CA ILE A 25 -19.08 -16.50 3.65
C ILE A 25 -18.49 -15.12 3.91
N PRO A 26 -17.96 -14.82 5.13
CA PRO A 26 -17.27 -13.57 5.36
C PRO A 26 -16.03 -13.55 4.47
N VAL A 27 -16.02 -12.67 3.49
CA VAL A 27 -14.80 -12.33 2.75
C VAL A 27 -13.88 -11.63 3.73
N ILE A 28 -12.88 -12.36 4.22
CA ILE A 28 -11.76 -11.76 4.94
C ILE A 28 -10.99 -10.96 3.89
N ALA A 29 -11.22 -9.65 3.86
CA ALA A 29 -10.38 -8.73 3.10
C ALA A 29 -9.01 -8.71 3.81
N PHE A 30 -8.04 -9.42 3.25
CA PHE A 30 -6.64 -9.21 3.61
C PHE A 30 -6.32 -7.77 3.24
N ALA A 31 -5.98 -6.94 4.24
CA ALA A 31 -5.39 -5.65 3.97
C ALA A 31 -4.13 -5.92 3.15
N ALA A 32 -4.12 -5.50 1.89
CA ALA A 32 -2.92 -5.59 1.08
C ALA A 32 -1.82 -4.79 1.80
N ASP A 33 -0.65 -5.41 1.98
CA ASP A 33 0.51 -4.71 2.51
C ASP A 33 0.75 -3.45 1.67
N ALA A 34 0.88 -2.30 2.32
CA ALA A 34 1.13 -1.06 1.62
C ALA A 34 2.50 -1.16 0.95
N THR A 35 2.59 -0.74 -0.32
CA THR A 35 3.85 -0.78 -1.07
C THR A 35 4.25 0.60 -1.52
N MET A 36 5.56 0.85 -1.54
CA MET A 36 6.12 2.06 -2.14
C MET A 36 5.74 2.12 -3.62
N PRO A 37 5.33 3.29 -4.15
CA PRO A 37 4.96 3.34 -5.55
C PRO A 37 6.20 3.15 -6.44
N ILE A 38 6.00 2.42 -7.55
CA ILE A 38 7.09 1.93 -8.39
C ILE A 38 7.98 3.05 -8.94
N MET A 39 7.42 4.26 -9.07
CA MET A 39 8.15 5.41 -9.57
C MET A 39 9.12 5.98 -8.52
N GLN A 40 8.99 5.66 -7.24
CA GLN A 40 9.94 6.07 -6.20
C GLN A 40 11.00 4.99 -5.92
N VAL A 41 10.73 3.73 -6.31
CA VAL A 41 11.63 2.59 -6.11
C VAL A 41 12.96 2.79 -6.84
N GLY A 42 14.06 2.56 -6.12
CA GLY A 42 15.42 2.71 -6.60
C GLY A 42 16.37 3.20 -5.50
N ASP A 43 17.66 3.20 -5.82
CA ASP A 43 18.68 3.84 -5.01
C ASP A 43 18.90 5.28 -5.48
N TRP A 44 18.92 6.20 -4.53
CA TRP A 44 19.03 7.63 -4.79
C TRP A 44 20.18 8.24 -4.00
N CYS A 45 20.97 9.07 -4.66
CA CYS A 45 22.15 9.70 -4.09
C CYS A 45 21.82 11.01 -3.42
N PHE A 46 22.26 11.18 -2.18
CA PHE A 46 22.14 12.45 -1.48
C PHE A 46 22.83 13.56 -2.26
N GLU A 47 22.11 14.66 -2.47
CA GLU A 47 22.63 15.88 -3.09
C GLU A 47 22.71 17.01 -2.05
N SER A 48 21.59 17.31 -1.39
CA SER A 48 21.49 18.41 -0.43
C SER A 48 20.35 18.21 0.57
N GLN A 49 20.31 19.04 1.60
CA GLN A 49 19.21 19.07 2.57
C GLN A 49 18.85 20.53 2.88
N GLU A 50 17.57 20.85 2.79
CA GLU A 50 17.01 22.16 3.14
C GLU A 50 15.91 21.98 4.21
N GLY A 51 16.24 22.31 5.45
CA GLY A 51 15.32 22.13 6.58
C GLY A 51 14.95 20.65 6.80
N ARG A 52 13.69 20.28 6.49
CA ARG A 52 13.18 18.90 6.63
C ARG A 52 13.07 18.15 5.29
N GLU A 53 13.48 18.80 4.20
CA GLU A 53 13.47 18.21 2.87
C GLU A 53 14.88 17.83 2.49
N THR A 54 15.05 16.57 2.06
CA THR A 54 16.31 16.05 1.56
C THR A 54 16.18 15.82 0.07
N HIS A 55 17.11 16.37 -0.69
CA HIS A 55 17.16 16.24 -2.14
C HIS A 55 18.14 15.15 -2.51
N TYR A 56 17.71 14.31 -3.42
CA TYR A 56 18.46 13.21 -3.98
C TYR A 56 18.42 13.25 -5.51
N ILE A 57 19.45 12.69 -6.11
CA ILE A 57 19.62 12.56 -7.55
C ILE A 57 19.85 11.10 -7.93
N LEU A 58 19.63 10.77 -9.20
CA LEU A 58 20.02 9.47 -9.72
C LEU A 58 21.53 9.28 -9.58
N PRO A 59 22.00 8.04 -9.28
CA PRO A 59 23.44 7.76 -9.21
C PRO A 59 24.22 8.15 -10.47
N SER A 60 23.59 8.05 -11.65
CA SER A 60 24.20 8.47 -12.92
C SER A 60 24.38 9.98 -13.08
N TRP A 61 23.80 10.79 -12.19
CA TRP A 61 23.86 12.26 -12.19
C TRP A 61 24.76 12.80 -11.07
N ALA A 62 25.29 11.93 -10.19
CA ALA A 62 26.19 12.33 -9.12
C ALA A 62 27.54 12.81 -9.68
N GLU A 63 28.07 13.90 -9.11
CA GLU A 63 29.42 14.38 -9.43
C GLU A 63 30.46 13.30 -9.13
N ASP A 64 31.40 13.12 -10.06
CA ASP A 64 32.43 12.06 -10.05
C ASP A 64 31.89 10.61 -10.07
N GLY A 65 30.57 10.41 -10.21
CA GLY A 65 29.93 9.09 -10.19
C GLY A 65 29.98 8.40 -8.83
N VAL A 66 30.36 9.10 -7.75
CA VAL A 66 30.49 8.51 -6.41
C VAL A 66 29.35 8.95 -5.50
N CYS A 67 28.50 7.99 -5.18
CA CYS A 67 27.38 8.16 -4.26
C CYS A 67 27.82 7.88 -2.81
N LYS A 68 27.99 8.92 -1.98
CA LYS A 68 28.49 8.76 -0.60
C LYS A 68 27.41 8.42 0.42
N LYS A 69 26.16 8.82 0.15
CA LYS A 69 25.00 8.55 1.00
C LYS A 69 23.83 8.21 0.09
N ILE A 70 23.20 7.08 0.36
CA ILE A 70 22.10 6.56 -0.44
C ILE A 70 20.85 6.49 0.44
N ILE A 71 19.71 6.84 -0.14
CA ILE A 71 18.42 6.30 0.31
C ILE A 71 18.03 5.19 -0.65
N SER A 72 17.81 4.00 -0.11
CA SER A 72 17.31 2.85 -0.87
C SER A 72 15.81 2.75 -0.66
N ILE A 73 15.06 2.73 -1.76
CA ILE A 73 13.61 2.60 -1.76
C ILE A 73 13.26 1.31 -2.50
N ASN A 74 12.68 0.36 -1.78
CA ASN A 74 12.16 -0.90 -2.29
C ASN A 74 10.64 -0.93 -2.17
N PRO A 75 9.94 -1.88 -2.82
CA PRO A 75 8.47 -1.95 -2.74
C PRO A 75 7.93 -2.07 -1.31
N TRP A 76 8.69 -2.64 -0.38
CA TRP A 76 8.22 -2.94 0.99
C TRP A 76 8.95 -2.17 2.09
N SER A 77 9.99 -1.41 1.74
CA SER A 77 10.76 -0.66 2.73
C SER A 77 11.56 0.45 2.07
N PHE A 78 11.93 1.46 2.85
CA PHE A 78 12.90 2.46 2.43
C PHE A 78 13.76 2.88 3.61
N GLY A 79 14.99 3.28 3.34
CA GLY A 79 15.94 3.59 4.41
C GLY A 79 17.27 4.09 3.89
N ALA A 80 18.13 4.48 4.82
CA ALA A 80 19.53 4.80 4.57
C ALA A 80 20.36 4.18 5.71
N ASP A 81 21.68 4.28 5.63
CA ASP A 81 22.55 3.73 6.68
C ASP A 81 22.12 4.22 8.09
N GLY A 82 21.76 3.28 8.95
CA GLY A 82 21.37 3.53 10.34
C GLY A 82 19.86 3.63 10.58
N TRP A 83 19.01 3.57 9.55
CA TRP A 83 17.56 3.50 9.72
C TRP A 83 16.81 2.91 8.52
N HIS A 84 15.67 2.30 8.80
CA HIS A 84 14.75 1.84 7.78
C HIS A 84 13.30 2.06 8.21
N CYS A 85 12.42 2.10 7.22
CA CYS A 85 11.00 2.34 7.37
C CYS A 85 10.20 1.35 6.53
N GLU A 86 9.08 0.88 7.08
CA GLU A 86 8.10 0.05 6.39
C GLU A 86 6.83 0.89 6.14
N PRO A 87 6.37 1.03 4.88
CA PRO A 87 5.15 1.75 4.57
C PRO A 87 3.93 1.05 5.18
N GLU A 88 3.09 1.82 5.87
CA GLU A 88 1.80 1.36 6.40
C GLU A 88 0.63 1.89 5.55
N GLN A 89 0.76 3.10 4.99
CA GLN A 89 -0.24 3.71 4.10
C GLN A 89 0.46 4.54 3.04
N VAL A 90 0.00 4.43 1.79
CA VAL A 90 0.57 5.14 0.65
C VAL A 90 -0.54 5.79 -0.14
N ARG A 91 -0.34 7.06 -0.49
CA ARG A 91 -1.20 7.82 -1.42
C ARG A 91 -0.33 8.42 -2.49
N GLU A 92 -0.56 8.04 -3.73
CA GLU A 92 0.18 8.56 -4.88
C GLU A 92 -0.63 9.56 -5.69
N LYS A 93 0.07 10.49 -6.32
CA LYS A 93 -0.45 11.42 -7.31
C LYS A 93 0.54 11.51 -8.46
N LYS A 94 0.01 11.52 -9.69
CA LYS A 94 0.77 11.70 -10.92
C LYS A 94 0.26 12.96 -11.63
N ASP A 95 1.17 13.80 -12.07
CA ASP A 95 0.87 14.99 -12.86
C ASP A 95 1.79 15.03 -14.09
N CYS A 96 1.24 15.23 -15.29
CA CYS A 96 1.98 15.18 -16.54
C CYS A 96 1.75 16.43 -17.38
N ALA A 97 2.86 17.02 -17.82
CA ALA A 97 2.91 18.12 -18.78
C ALA A 97 3.77 17.69 -19.98
N PRO A 98 3.78 18.45 -21.10
CA PRO A 98 4.63 18.12 -22.25
C PRO A 98 6.14 18.01 -21.93
N SER A 99 6.61 18.66 -20.86
CA SER A 99 8.00 18.61 -20.39
C SER A 99 8.34 17.37 -19.54
N GLY A 100 7.35 16.56 -19.16
CA GLY A 100 7.52 15.35 -18.35
C GLY A 100 6.41 15.14 -17.31
N CYS A 101 6.50 14.03 -16.56
CA CYS A 101 5.62 13.74 -15.44
C CYS A 101 6.33 13.89 -14.09
N SER A 102 5.60 14.38 -13.10
CA SER A 102 5.95 14.35 -11.68
C SER A 102 5.14 13.30 -10.94
N TYR A 103 5.74 12.70 -9.93
CA TYR A 103 5.17 11.62 -9.14
C TYR A 103 5.33 11.94 -7.66
N ASP A 104 4.22 12.31 -7.02
CA ASP A 104 4.19 12.62 -5.60
C ASP A 104 3.61 11.42 -4.84
N ALA A 105 4.18 11.12 -3.68
CA ALA A 105 3.66 10.11 -2.79
C ALA A 105 3.70 10.58 -1.33
N GLN A 106 2.56 10.51 -0.66
CA GLN A 106 2.51 10.62 0.79
C GLN A 106 2.56 9.21 1.38
N VAL A 107 3.55 8.97 2.23
CA VAL A 107 3.82 7.66 2.83
C VAL A 107 3.78 7.81 4.34
N ILE A 108 2.83 7.13 4.98
CA ILE A 108 2.88 6.91 6.43
C ILE A 108 3.65 5.61 6.63
N ALA A 109 4.76 5.66 7.35
CA ALA A 109 5.63 4.52 7.56
C ALA A 109 6.02 4.36 9.03
N ARG A 110 6.37 3.15 9.41
CA ARG A 110 6.96 2.82 10.71
C ARG A 110 8.46 2.71 10.56
N CYS A 111 9.19 3.58 11.26
CA CYS A 111 10.63 3.72 11.10
C CYS A 111 11.38 3.28 12.35
N GLN A 112 12.49 2.60 12.17
CA GLN A 112 13.36 2.19 13.27
C GLN A 112 14.82 2.40 12.88
N SER A 113 15.64 2.73 13.89
CA SER A 113 17.08 2.71 13.72
C SER A 113 17.56 1.28 13.57
N ASP A 114 18.64 1.08 12.82
CA ASP A 114 19.26 -0.23 12.71
C ASP A 114 19.80 -0.66 14.08
N GLY A 115 19.57 -1.92 14.48
CA GLY A 115 19.91 -2.41 15.80
C GLY A 115 18.85 -3.35 16.37
N PRO A 116 18.73 -3.46 17.72
CA PRO A 116 17.71 -4.29 18.36
C PRO A 116 16.30 -3.89 17.89
N VAL A 117 15.50 -4.87 17.47
CA VAL A 117 14.15 -4.65 16.96
C VAL A 117 13.30 -3.95 18.02
N GLY A 118 12.80 -2.77 17.68
CA GLY A 118 11.93 -1.95 18.52
C GLY A 118 10.54 -1.79 17.91
N PRO A 119 9.61 -1.10 18.59
CA PRO A 119 8.25 -0.88 18.08
C PRO A 119 8.17 0.04 16.85
N GLY A 120 9.28 0.70 16.49
CA GLY A 120 9.37 1.74 15.47
C GLY A 120 8.57 3.01 15.82
N LYS A 121 8.90 4.12 15.15
CA LYS A 121 8.17 5.38 15.22
C LYS A 121 7.39 5.60 13.93
N ARG A 122 6.08 5.79 14.07
CA ARG A 122 5.23 6.17 12.95
C ARG A 122 5.54 7.59 12.48
N THR A 123 5.84 7.75 11.20
CA THR A 123 6.31 9.00 10.59
C THR A 123 5.64 9.19 9.24
N ILE A 124 5.42 10.44 8.84
CA ILE A 124 4.83 10.80 7.54
C ILE A 124 5.92 11.40 6.66
N PHE A 125 6.03 10.86 5.45
CA PHE A 125 6.94 11.30 4.41
C PHE A 125 6.19 11.79 3.20
N GLU A 126 6.75 12.76 2.51
CA GLU A 126 6.33 13.21 1.20
C GLU A 126 7.49 13.00 0.24
N PHE A 127 7.30 12.10 -0.71
CA PHE A 127 8.22 11.87 -1.82
C PHE A 127 7.73 12.66 -3.01
N SER A 128 8.61 13.39 -3.69
CA SER A 128 8.31 14.00 -4.97
C SER A 128 9.43 13.66 -5.95
N ARG A 129 9.07 12.98 -7.03
CA ARG A 129 10.02 12.63 -8.10
C ARG A 129 9.71 13.40 -9.36
N TYR A 130 10.73 14.00 -9.94
CA TYR A 130 10.70 14.53 -11.29
C TYR A 130 12.00 14.23 -12.03
N LYS A 131 11.89 13.44 -13.11
CA LYS A 131 13.02 12.95 -13.91
C LYS A 131 14.05 12.22 -13.02
N GLY A 132 15.28 12.74 -12.97
CA GLY A 132 16.39 12.20 -12.20
C GLY A 132 16.52 12.76 -10.79
N ASN A 133 15.54 13.53 -10.30
CA ASN A 133 15.54 14.12 -8.97
C ASN A 133 14.45 13.49 -8.10
N LEU A 134 14.75 13.34 -6.83
CA LEU A 134 13.85 12.90 -5.78
C LEU A 134 13.97 13.84 -4.57
N SER A 135 12.88 14.45 -4.16
CA SER A 135 12.77 15.11 -2.86
C SER A 135 12.07 14.18 -1.87
N VAL A 136 12.58 14.12 -0.64
CA VAL A 136 11.92 13.44 0.48
C VAL A 136 11.81 14.38 1.66
N LYS A 137 10.59 14.67 2.09
CA LYS A 137 10.29 15.56 3.21
C LYS A 137 9.64 14.81 4.35
N GLN A 138 10.18 14.97 5.56
CA GLN A 138 9.58 14.45 6.77
C GLN A 138 8.66 15.50 7.42
N ARG A 139 7.43 15.13 7.74
CA ARG A 139 6.46 16.00 8.44
C ARG A 139 6.48 15.83 9.95
#